data_AF-A0ABD1MBV6-F1
#
_entry.id   AF-A0ABD1MBV6-F1
#
_cell.length_a   1.000
_cell.length_b   1.000
_cell.length_c   1.000
_cell.angle_alpha   90.00
_cell.angle_beta   90.00
_cell.angle_gamma   90.00
#
_symmetry.space_group_name_H-M   'P 1'
#
loop_
_entity.id
_entity.type
_entity.pdbx_description
1 polymer ?
#
loop_
_entity_poly.entity_id
_entity_poly.type
_entity_poly.pdbx_seq_one_letter_code
_entity_poly.pdbx_strand_id
1 'polypeptide(L)'
;MSELLRNGSSFSSPLINLEILVFPSTAKGNNNNFPVLVSLRKCSHYSSIKQIIPRVKEVENKIRIVALSTSLANAKDMGEWIGATSHGLFNFSPGVRPVPLEIHIQGVDIANFEARMQAMTKPTYTAIVQHTKNEKPALIFVPTRKDVWLTSVNLISYLGAESREKPSFLQFPEKLEPLLDKISDEMLKVTLREGVGYLHEGLNSLDHEIVSELLEVGSIRVCVSSSMCWGVTLSAHLVVVMGTQYYDGQENARTDYPVTDLLHMMDHANRPSVDNSGKCVILCHARRKE
;
A
#
# COMPACT_ATOMS: atom_id res chain seq x y z
N MET A 1 37.18 -21.21 6.85
CA MET A 1 36.50 -19.91 7.06
C MET A 1 36.84 -18.90 5.95
N SER A 2 36.93 -19.32 4.68
CA SER A 2 37.23 -18.40 3.56
C SER A 2 36.70 -18.82 2.18
N GLU A 3 36.05 -19.98 2.05
CA GLU A 3 35.58 -20.49 0.74
C GLU A 3 34.06 -20.56 0.57
N LEU A 4 33.28 -20.55 1.66
CA LEU A 4 31.81 -20.56 1.60
C LEU A 4 31.19 -19.17 1.38
N LEU A 5 31.98 -18.10 1.39
CA LEU A 5 31.53 -16.74 1.10
C LEU A 5 31.62 -16.37 -0.40
N ARG A 6 32.27 -17.19 -1.24
CA ARG A 6 32.43 -16.91 -2.68
C ARG A 6 31.30 -17.46 -3.56
N ASN A 7 30.60 -18.50 -3.11
CA ASN A 7 29.44 -19.02 -3.82
C ASN A 7 28.15 -18.42 -3.28
N GLY A 8 28.09 -17.09 -3.25
CA GLY A 8 26.82 -16.39 -3.19
C GLY A 8 26.12 -16.64 -4.52
N SER A 9 25.30 -17.68 -4.61
CA SER A 9 24.29 -17.75 -5.65
C SER A 9 23.54 -16.43 -5.60
N SER A 10 23.62 -15.69 -6.71
CA SER A 10 22.87 -14.48 -6.93
C SER A 10 21.39 -14.84 -6.91
N PHE A 11 20.78 -14.84 -5.73
CA PHE A 11 19.32 -14.77 -5.62
C PHE A 11 18.92 -13.42 -6.22
N SER A 12 18.59 -13.44 -7.50
CA SER A 12 18.27 -12.28 -8.35
C SER A 12 16.85 -11.75 -8.14
N SER A 13 16.24 -12.01 -6.98
CA SER A 13 14.90 -11.53 -6.64
C SER A 13 14.99 -10.43 -5.56
N PRO A 14 15.08 -9.14 -5.94
CA PRO A 14 15.15 -8.01 -5.00
C PRO A 14 13.81 -7.70 -4.28
N LEU A 15 12.79 -8.55 -4.40
CA LEU A 15 11.39 -8.21 -4.18
C LEU A 15 10.74 -9.05 -3.07
N ILE A 16 11.27 -8.98 -1.85
CA ILE A 16 10.70 -9.72 -0.72
C ILE A 16 10.32 -8.75 0.39
N ASN A 17 9.02 -8.61 0.63
CA ASN A 17 8.49 -7.97 1.83
C ASN A 17 8.67 -8.97 2.98
N LEU A 18 9.77 -8.88 3.72
CA LEU A 18 10.09 -9.79 4.81
C LEU A 18 10.10 -9.03 6.15
N GLU A 19 9.13 -9.30 7.01
CA GLU A 19 9.13 -8.84 8.39
C GLU A 19 9.68 -9.95 9.29
N ILE A 20 10.73 -9.67 10.07
CA ILE A 20 11.41 -10.67 10.92
C ILE A 20 11.18 -10.36 12.39
N LEU A 21 10.42 -11.20 13.07
CA LEU A 21 10.22 -11.15 14.51
C LEU A 21 11.23 -12.07 15.19
N VAL A 22 11.99 -11.52 16.14
CA VAL A 22 13.05 -12.25 16.84
C VAL A 22 12.65 -12.42 18.31
N PHE A 23 12.44 -13.66 18.73
CA PHE A 23 12.10 -14.01 20.11
C PHE A 23 13.31 -14.67 20.78
N PRO A 24 13.96 -14.03 21.75
CA PRO A 24 14.99 -14.69 22.55
C PRO A 24 14.35 -15.79 23.41
N SER A 25 14.85 -17.03 23.36
CA SER A 25 14.47 -18.06 24.33
C SER A 25 15.20 -17.79 25.64
N THR A 26 14.49 -17.34 26.67
CA THR A 26 14.99 -17.48 28.03
C THR A 26 14.56 -18.85 28.56
N ALA A 27 15.53 -19.65 28.96
CA ALA A 27 15.27 -20.77 29.85
C ALA A 27 14.76 -20.21 31.19
N LYS A 28 13.61 -20.73 31.65
CA LYS A 28 12.98 -20.56 32.97
C LYS A 28 12.22 -19.25 33.23
N GLY A 29 10.89 -19.33 33.12
CA GLY A 29 10.01 -19.08 34.28
C GLY A 29 9.60 -17.65 34.64
N ASN A 30 9.87 -16.61 33.85
CA ASN A 30 9.36 -15.27 34.16
C ASN A 30 8.50 -14.71 33.03
N ASN A 31 7.22 -14.43 33.35
CA ASN A 31 6.15 -14.01 32.45
C ASN A 31 6.25 -12.56 31.91
N ASN A 32 7.43 -11.93 31.98
CA ASN A 32 7.64 -10.57 31.49
C ASN A 32 8.69 -10.57 30.38
N ASN A 33 8.37 -11.19 29.23
CA ASN A 33 9.21 -11.12 28.04
C ASN A 33 8.56 -10.19 27.01
N PHE A 34 9.17 -9.01 26.82
CA PHE A 34 8.85 -8.15 25.68
C PHE A 34 9.52 -8.73 24.42
N PRO A 35 8.78 -8.97 23.33
CA PRO A 35 9.38 -9.36 22.05
C PRO A 35 10.33 -8.25 21.56
N VAL A 36 11.53 -8.61 21.09
CA VAL A 36 12.36 -7.66 20.35
C VAL A 36 11.85 -7.64 18.91
N LEU A 37 10.97 -6.69 18.63
CA LEU A 37 10.41 -6.47 17.31
C LEU A 37 11.48 -5.89 16.38
N VAL A 38 12.01 -6.69 15.46
CA VAL A 38 12.82 -6.18 14.34
C VAL A 38 11.91 -6.09 13.11
N SER A 39 10.91 -5.21 13.18
CA SER A 39 10.01 -4.95 12.05
C SER A 39 10.76 -4.18 10.96
N LEU A 40 11.25 -4.89 9.94
CA LEU A 40 11.86 -4.30 8.76
C LEU A 40 10.79 -4.05 7.69
N ARG A 41 9.95 -3.03 7.92
CA ARG A 41 9.04 -2.54 6.87
C ARG A 41 9.87 -1.80 5.82
N LYS A 42 9.74 -2.21 4.55
CA LYS A 42 10.45 -1.66 3.39
C LYS A 42 11.98 -1.77 3.46
N CYS A 43 12.51 -2.98 3.35
CA CYS A 43 13.93 -3.14 3.03
C CYS A 43 14.16 -3.05 1.50
N SER A 44 14.30 -1.83 0.98
CA SER A 44 15.15 -1.58 -0.20
C SER A 44 16.61 -2.01 0.03
N HIS A 45 16.95 -2.38 1.27
CA HIS A 45 18.25 -2.89 1.69
C HIS A 45 18.14 -4.36 2.11
N TYR A 46 17.87 -5.27 1.16
CA TYR A 46 18.11 -6.72 1.34
C TYR A 46 19.49 -7.01 1.96
N SER A 47 20.47 -6.14 1.65
CA SER A 47 21.81 -6.08 2.22
C SER A 47 21.85 -6.05 3.76
N SER A 48 20.93 -5.34 4.40
CA SER A 48 20.87 -5.20 5.86
C SER A 48 20.29 -6.46 6.52
N ILE A 49 19.23 -7.04 5.94
CA ILE A 49 18.66 -8.32 6.39
C ILE A 49 19.71 -9.43 6.28
N LYS A 50 20.48 -9.44 5.18
CA LYS A 50 21.57 -10.40 4.95
C LYS A 50 22.63 -10.42 6.04
N GLN A 51 22.85 -9.31 6.73
CA GLN A 51 23.86 -9.23 7.80
C GLN A 51 23.31 -9.63 9.18
N ILE A 52 21.99 -9.51 9.40
CA ILE A 52 21.36 -9.77 10.70
C ILE A 52 21.22 -11.26 10.97
N ILE A 53 20.74 -12.04 9.98
CA ILE A 53 20.46 -13.48 10.18
C ILE A 53 21.71 -14.28 10.56
N PRO A 54 22.89 -14.11 9.92
CA PRO A 54 24.10 -14.81 10.33
C PRO A 54 24.51 -14.46 11.76
N ARG A 55 24.42 -13.18 12.14
CA ARG A 55 24.74 -12.72 13.50
C ARG A 55 23.80 -13.32 14.54
N VAL A 56 22.52 -13.47 14.23
CA VAL A 56 21.55 -14.14 15.11
C VAL A 56 21.86 -15.63 15.27
N LYS A 57 22.37 -16.29 14.21
CA LYS A 57 22.81 -17.69 14.27
C LYS A 57 24.10 -17.89 15.10
N GLU A 58 24.94 -16.86 15.24
CA GLU A 58 26.18 -16.89 16.02
C GLU A 58 25.94 -16.76 17.54
N VAL A 59 24.77 -16.31 17.98
CA VAL A 59 24.44 -16.20 19.41
C VAL A 59 24.10 -17.59 19.96
N GLU A 60 24.79 -18.03 21.02
CA GLU A 60 24.62 -19.36 21.67
C GLU A 60 23.22 -19.59 22.28
N ASN A 61 22.36 -18.57 22.34
CA ASN A 61 20.99 -18.70 22.83
C ASN A 61 20.05 -19.17 21.72
N LYS A 62 19.11 -20.06 22.05
CA LYS A 62 18.05 -20.48 21.13
C LYS A 62 17.16 -19.28 20.79
N ILE A 63 17.33 -18.68 19.62
CA ILE A 63 16.48 -17.57 19.18
C ILE A 63 15.42 -18.13 18.24
N ARG A 64 14.14 -17.88 18.53
CA ARG A 64 13.04 -18.24 17.63
C ARG A 64 12.81 -17.09 16.66
N ILE A 65 12.96 -17.38 15.37
CA ILE A 65 12.70 -16.44 14.29
C ILE A 65 11.31 -16.74 13.73
N VAL A 66 10.46 -15.72 13.61
CA VAL A 66 9.19 -15.78 12.88
C VAL A 66 9.28 -14.78 11.74
N ALA A 67 9.21 -15.26 10.50
CA ALA A 67 9.27 -14.42 9.32
C ALA A 67 7.89 -14.35 8.66
N LEU A 68 7.41 -13.14 8.41
CA LEU A 68 6.16 -12.87 7.70
C LEU A 68 6.50 -12.31 6.33
N SER A 69 5.85 -12.85 5.30
CA SER A 69 6.04 -12.38 3.92
C SER A 69 4.77 -12.51 3.10
N THR A 70 4.72 -11.74 2.01
CA THR A 70 3.77 -11.98 0.92
C THR A 70 4.07 -13.33 0.27
N SER A 71 3.13 -13.88 -0.50
CA SER A 71 3.32 -15.17 -1.18
C SER A 71 4.58 -15.18 -2.05
N LEU A 72 5.46 -16.16 -1.85
CA LEU A 72 6.74 -16.27 -2.56
C LEU A 72 6.78 -17.48 -3.49
N ALA A 73 7.33 -17.30 -4.70
CA ALA A 73 7.58 -18.41 -5.62
C ALA A 73 8.67 -19.37 -5.07
N ASN A 74 9.70 -18.82 -4.44
CA ASN A 74 10.87 -19.53 -3.90
C ASN A 74 10.86 -19.62 -2.36
N ALA A 75 9.71 -19.88 -1.76
CA ALA A 75 9.57 -19.93 -0.30
C ALA A 75 10.46 -20.98 0.39
N LYS A 76 10.80 -22.08 -0.31
CA LYS A 76 11.69 -23.14 0.22
C LYS A 76 13.09 -22.62 0.50
N ASP A 77 13.71 -22.00 -0.51
CA ASP A 77 15.06 -21.45 -0.41
C ASP A 77 15.13 -20.38 0.70
N MET A 78 14.10 -19.55 0.81
CA MET A 78 13.97 -18.54 1.86
C MET A 78 13.81 -19.16 3.25
N GLY A 79 13.01 -20.23 3.37
CA GLY A 79 12.86 -20.99 4.61
C GLY A 79 14.18 -21.60 5.07
N GLU A 80 14.90 -22.27 4.17
CA GLU A 80 16.21 -22.85 4.44
C GLU A 80 17.25 -21.80 4.86
N TRP A 81 17.25 -20.65 4.19
CA TRP A 81 18.14 -19.54 4.52
C TRP A 81 17.94 -19.03 5.96
N ILE A 82 16.67 -18.87 6.38
CA ILE A 82 16.30 -18.45 7.73
C ILE A 82 16.53 -19.57 8.76
N GLY A 83 16.63 -20.83 8.31
CA GLY A 83 16.75 -22.01 9.17
C GLY A 83 15.39 -22.54 9.64
N ALA A 84 14.32 -22.23 8.92
CA ALA A 84 13.00 -22.81 9.14
C ALA A 84 12.98 -24.27 8.68
N THR A 85 12.40 -25.16 9.49
CA THR A 85 12.15 -26.54 9.10
C THR A 85 10.95 -26.62 8.15
N SER A 86 10.80 -27.73 7.43
CA SER A 86 9.64 -27.98 6.57
C SER A 86 8.30 -27.87 7.29
N HIS A 87 8.25 -28.19 8.59
CA HIS A 87 7.06 -28.05 9.44
C HIS A 87 6.75 -26.61 9.85
N GLY A 88 7.72 -25.69 9.76
CA GLY A 88 7.57 -24.27 10.09
C GLY A 88 7.39 -23.36 8.88
N LEU A 89 7.45 -23.90 7.66
CA LEU A 89 7.32 -23.15 6.42
C LEU A 89 5.87 -23.21 5.90
N PHE A 90 5.18 -22.07 5.98
CA PHE A 90 3.84 -21.92 5.43
C PHE A 90 3.90 -20.92 4.27
N ASN A 91 3.56 -21.39 3.06
CA ASN A 91 3.49 -20.55 1.86
C ASN A 91 2.13 -20.74 1.21
N PHE A 92 1.35 -19.66 1.14
CA PHE A 92 0.00 -19.68 0.62
C PHE A 92 -0.05 -19.02 -0.75
N SER A 93 -0.94 -19.49 -1.63
CA SER A 93 -1.21 -18.82 -2.89
C SER A 93 -1.83 -17.43 -2.64
N PRO A 94 -1.56 -16.41 -3.47
CA PRO A 94 -2.21 -15.10 -3.37
C PRO A 94 -3.75 -15.16 -3.38
N GLY A 95 -4.34 -16.25 -3.88
CA GLY A 95 -5.78 -16.46 -3.87
C GLY A 95 -6.38 -16.81 -2.51
N VAL A 96 -5.57 -17.15 -1.49
CA VAL A 96 -6.04 -17.55 -0.15
C VAL A 96 -6.27 -16.33 0.77
N ARG A 97 -6.65 -15.18 0.19
CA ARG A 97 -6.93 -13.98 0.97
C ARG A 97 -8.23 -14.15 1.78
N PRO A 98 -8.29 -13.64 3.02
CA PRO A 98 -9.54 -13.61 3.79
C PRO A 98 -10.67 -12.87 3.06
N VAL A 99 -10.32 -11.82 2.32
CA VAL A 99 -11.20 -11.08 1.41
C VAL A 99 -10.70 -11.32 -0.02
N PRO A 100 -11.47 -12.02 -0.87
CA PRO A 100 -11.14 -12.21 -2.28
C PRO A 100 -10.92 -10.87 -2.99
N LEU A 101 -9.88 -10.77 -3.81
CA LEU A 101 -9.53 -9.54 -4.54
C LEU A 101 -9.79 -9.71 -6.05
N GLU A 102 -10.64 -8.86 -6.61
CA GLU A 102 -10.86 -8.73 -8.06
C GLU A 102 -9.92 -7.67 -8.64
N ILE A 103 -9.06 -8.04 -9.58
CA ILE A 103 -8.05 -7.14 -10.17
C ILE A 103 -8.42 -6.82 -11.62
N HIS A 104 -8.51 -5.52 -11.93
CA HIS A 104 -8.80 -5.02 -13.27
C HIS A 104 -7.63 -4.15 -13.75
N ILE A 105 -6.96 -4.54 -14.84
CA ILE A 105 -5.84 -3.78 -15.39
C ILE A 105 -6.27 -3.10 -16.69
N GLN A 106 -6.16 -1.77 -16.73
CA GLN A 106 -6.50 -0.96 -17.89
C GLN A 106 -5.25 -0.21 -18.38
N GLY A 107 -4.92 -0.43 -19.65
CA GLY A 107 -3.80 0.24 -20.31
C GLY A 107 -4.27 1.52 -21.00
N VAL A 108 -3.55 2.62 -20.79
CA VAL A 108 -3.74 3.89 -21.50
C VAL A 108 -2.59 4.10 -22.47
N ASP A 109 -2.90 4.20 -23.76
CA ASP A 109 -1.91 4.34 -24.84
C ASP A 109 -1.62 5.81 -25.15
N ILE A 110 -0.97 6.47 -24.20
CA ILE A 110 -0.50 7.86 -24.35
C ILE A 110 0.95 7.89 -23.90
N ALA A 111 1.86 8.33 -24.77
CA ALA A 111 3.30 8.33 -24.47
C ALA A 111 3.69 9.39 -23.42
N ASN A 112 3.16 10.62 -23.55
CA ASN A 112 3.41 11.70 -22.59
C ASN A 112 2.78 11.36 -21.23
N PHE A 113 3.58 11.38 -20.17
CA PHE A 113 3.12 11.02 -18.82
C PHE A 113 2.06 11.97 -18.27
N GLU A 114 2.23 13.28 -18.40
CA GLU A 114 1.28 14.24 -17.81
C GLU A 114 -0.08 14.12 -18.51
N ALA A 115 -0.08 14.04 -19.85
CA ALA A 115 -1.29 13.80 -20.63
C ALA A 115 -1.91 12.43 -20.30
N ARG A 116 -1.08 11.40 -20.08
CA ARG A 116 -1.54 10.07 -19.67
C ARG A 116 -2.19 10.09 -18.29
N MET A 117 -1.59 10.75 -17.30
CA MET A 117 -2.15 10.91 -15.97
C MET A 117 -3.48 11.65 -16.03
N GLN A 118 -3.58 12.76 -16.77
CA GLN A 118 -4.85 13.46 -16.96
C GLN A 118 -5.92 12.54 -17.58
N ALA A 119 -5.57 11.81 -18.64
CA ALA A 119 -6.48 10.88 -19.31
C ALA A 119 -6.93 9.71 -18.42
N MET A 120 -6.09 9.28 -17.46
CA MET A 120 -6.44 8.24 -16.47
C MET A 120 -7.47 8.72 -15.44
N THR A 121 -7.63 10.03 -15.22
CA THR A 121 -8.53 10.56 -14.18
C THR A 121 -10.00 10.22 -14.42
N LYS A 122 -10.45 10.25 -15.68
CA LYS A 122 -11.83 9.91 -16.04
C LYS A 122 -12.14 8.42 -15.84
N PRO A 123 -11.29 7.48 -16.28
CA PRO A 123 -11.37 6.07 -15.88
C PRO A 123 -11.36 5.86 -14.36
N THR A 124 -10.53 6.59 -13.61
CA THR A 124 -10.52 6.54 -12.13
C THR A 124 -11.90 6.92 -11.55
N TYR A 125 -12.48 8.04 -11.98
CA TYR A 125 -13.83 8.46 -11.55
C TYR A 125 -14.88 7.39 -11.89
N THR A 126 -14.82 6.88 -13.13
CA THR A 126 -15.74 5.84 -13.62
C THR A 126 -15.64 4.57 -12.78
N ALA A 127 -14.41 4.14 -12.45
CA ALA A 127 -14.17 2.98 -11.60
C ALA A 127 -14.73 3.17 -10.18
N ILE A 128 -14.58 4.37 -9.60
CA ILE A 128 -15.20 4.71 -8.31
C ILE A 128 -16.71 4.53 -8.41
N VAL A 129 -17.38 5.26 -9.31
CA VAL A 129 -18.84 5.21 -9.45
C VAL A 129 -19.37 3.79 -9.75
N GLN A 130 -18.64 3.01 -10.55
CA GLN A 130 -19.03 1.64 -10.90
C GLN A 130 -18.88 0.66 -9.74
N HIS A 131 -17.82 0.79 -8.93
CA HIS A 131 -17.45 -0.20 -7.92
C HIS A 131 -17.82 0.19 -6.48
N THR A 132 -18.19 1.45 -6.21
CA THR A 132 -18.56 1.93 -4.88
C THR A 132 -20.05 2.26 -4.71
N LYS A 133 -20.93 1.71 -5.56
CA LYS A 133 -22.39 1.96 -5.55
C LYS A 133 -23.07 1.80 -4.18
N ASN A 134 -22.53 0.97 -3.28
CA ASN A 134 -23.04 0.78 -1.92
C ASN A 134 -22.30 1.63 -0.89
N GLU A 135 -21.91 2.85 -1.26
CA GLU A 135 -21.31 3.84 -0.35
C GLU A 135 -19.97 3.38 0.26
N LYS A 136 -19.25 2.53 -0.46
CA LYS A 136 -18.01 1.93 0.04
C LYS A 136 -16.81 2.84 -0.19
N PRO A 137 -15.81 2.86 0.71
CA PRO A 137 -14.64 3.70 0.56
C PRO A 137 -13.75 3.28 -0.61
N ALA A 138 -13.15 4.27 -1.27
CA ALA A 138 -12.16 4.14 -2.32
C ALA A 138 -10.85 4.85 -1.95
N LEU A 139 -9.73 4.16 -2.17
CA LEU A 139 -8.39 4.68 -1.99
C LEU A 139 -7.68 4.72 -3.34
N ILE A 140 -7.14 5.88 -3.72
CA ILE A 140 -6.48 6.09 -5.00
C ILE A 140 -5.02 6.40 -4.75
N PHE A 141 -4.11 5.57 -5.25
CA PHE A 141 -2.67 5.82 -5.24
C PHE A 141 -2.25 6.53 -6.52
N VAL A 142 -1.53 7.64 -6.37
CA VAL A 142 -0.95 8.41 -7.47
C VAL A 142 0.54 8.66 -7.22
N PRO A 143 1.34 8.90 -8.27
CA PRO A 143 2.79 8.87 -8.15
C PRO A 143 3.43 10.12 -7.55
N THR A 144 2.80 11.29 -7.68
CA THR A 144 3.39 12.54 -7.19
C THR A 144 2.41 13.35 -6.35
N ARG A 145 2.93 14.21 -5.47
CA ARG A 145 2.13 15.18 -4.69
C ARG A 145 1.30 16.11 -5.59
N LYS A 146 1.84 16.48 -6.75
CA LYS A 146 1.12 17.27 -7.75
C LYS A 146 -0.08 16.49 -8.29
N ASP A 147 0.09 15.21 -8.57
CA ASP A 147 -0.99 14.34 -9.06
C ASP A 147 -2.06 14.11 -7.98
N VAL A 148 -1.68 14.07 -6.69
CA VAL A 148 -2.65 13.98 -5.57
C VAL A 148 -3.65 15.12 -5.64
N TRP A 149 -3.14 16.35 -5.73
CA TRP A 149 -3.98 17.54 -5.81
C TRP A 149 -4.80 17.58 -7.11
N LEU A 150 -4.14 17.40 -8.26
CA LEU A 150 -4.82 17.45 -9.57
C LEU A 150 -5.92 16.40 -9.67
N THR A 151 -5.66 15.18 -9.22
CA THR A 151 -6.65 14.09 -9.23
C THR A 151 -7.83 14.43 -8.33
N SER A 152 -7.58 14.94 -7.12
CA SER A 152 -8.64 15.33 -6.18
C SER A 152 -9.57 16.40 -6.76
N VAL A 153 -9.01 17.47 -7.34
CA VAL A 153 -9.78 18.55 -7.96
C VAL A 153 -10.57 18.06 -9.19
N ASN A 154 -9.94 17.22 -10.02
CA ASN A 154 -10.62 16.65 -11.18
C ASN A 154 -11.77 15.71 -10.78
N LEU A 155 -11.62 14.91 -9.71
CA LEU A 155 -12.69 14.06 -9.19
C LEU A 155 -13.90 14.88 -8.73
N ILE A 156 -13.67 16.00 -8.03
CA ILE A 156 -14.72 16.95 -7.63
C ILE A 156 -15.37 17.58 -8.87
N SER A 157 -14.57 17.94 -9.86
CA SER A 157 -15.08 18.53 -11.11
C SER A 157 -15.97 17.55 -11.89
N TYR A 158 -15.58 16.28 -11.97
CA TYR A 158 -16.41 15.22 -12.57
C TYR A 158 -17.70 14.99 -11.78
N LEU A 159 -17.62 15.00 -10.44
CA LEU A 159 -18.79 14.90 -9.57
C LEU A 159 -19.79 16.04 -9.80
N GLY A 160 -19.30 17.26 -10.01
CA GLY A 160 -20.13 18.43 -10.29
C GLY A 160 -20.81 18.41 -11.67
N ALA A 161 -20.20 17.75 -12.66
CA ALA A 161 -20.68 17.71 -14.03
C ALA A 161 -21.81 16.69 -14.29
N GLU A 162 -21.91 15.61 -13.49
CA GLU A 162 -22.97 14.61 -13.65
C GLU A 162 -24.27 15.03 -12.96
N SER A 163 -25.31 15.30 -13.78
CA SER A 163 -26.55 15.98 -13.35
C SER A 163 -27.69 15.05 -12.89
N ARG A 164 -27.59 13.72 -12.99
CA ARG A 164 -28.81 12.86 -12.95
C ARG A 164 -29.04 12.03 -11.70
N GLU A 165 -28.02 11.75 -10.89
CA GLU A 165 -28.12 11.09 -9.58
C GLU A 165 -26.74 11.26 -8.95
N LYS A 166 -26.47 12.37 -8.24
CA LYS A 166 -25.12 12.67 -7.76
C LYS A 166 -24.66 11.61 -6.75
N PRO A 167 -23.64 10.78 -7.03
CA PRO A 167 -23.05 9.96 -5.99
C PRO A 167 -22.32 10.90 -5.03
N SER A 168 -22.94 11.24 -3.90
CA SER A 168 -22.25 12.10 -2.91
C SER A 168 -21.04 11.36 -2.36
N PHE A 169 -19.86 11.96 -2.45
CA PHE A 169 -18.67 11.43 -1.77
C PHE A 169 -18.64 11.81 -0.29
N LEU A 170 -19.46 12.78 0.12
CA LEU A 170 -19.66 13.18 1.50
C LEU A 170 -20.95 12.56 2.06
N GLN A 171 -20.85 11.89 3.20
CA GLN A 171 -22.00 11.20 3.81
C GLN A 171 -22.46 11.87 5.12
N PHE A 172 -21.53 12.29 5.97
CA PHE A 172 -21.82 12.87 7.28
C PHE A 172 -21.20 14.27 7.43
N PRO A 173 -21.78 15.31 6.81
CA PRO A 173 -21.25 16.68 6.89
C PRO A 173 -21.16 17.21 8.32
N GLU A 174 -22.10 16.83 9.19
CA GLU A 174 -22.15 17.27 10.59
C GLU A 174 -20.90 16.86 11.40
N LYS A 175 -20.32 15.70 11.09
CA LYS A 175 -19.09 15.22 11.73
C LYS A 175 -17.84 15.89 11.20
N LEU A 176 -17.91 16.44 9.98
CA LEU A 176 -16.78 17.03 9.28
C LEU A 176 -16.46 18.43 9.81
N GLU A 177 -17.48 19.30 9.96
CA GLU A 177 -17.32 20.70 10.35
C GLU A 177 -16.41 20.94 11.58
N PRO A 178 -16.58 20.26 12.73
CA PRO A 178 -15.71 20.50 13.90
C PRO A 178 -14.26 20.03 13.71
N LEU A 179 -14.01 19.17 12.72
CA LEU A 179 -12.67 18.69 12.38
C LEU A 179 -11.99 19.61 11.37
N LEU A 180 -12.75 20.29 10.50
CA LEU A 180 -12.21 21.22 9.50
C LEU A 180 -11.44 22.38 10.13
N ASP A 181 -11.87 22.87 11.30
CA ASP A 181 -11.19 23.96 12.01
C ASP A 181 -9.79 23.57 12.51
N LYS A 182 -9.56 22.28 12.71
CA LYS A 182 -8.26 21.74 13.20
C LYS A 182 -7.28 21.49 12.07
N ILE A 183 -7.76 21.39 10.82
CA ILE A 183 -6.93 21.10 9.65
C ILE A 183 -6.08 22.33 9.32
N SER A 184 -4.79 22.11 9.05
CA SER A 184 -3.87 23.19 8.72
C SER A 184 -3.92 23.59 7.24
N ASP A 185 -4.11 22.61 6.35
CA ASP A 185 -4.11 22.83 4.91
C ASP A 185 -5.48 23.33 4.42
N GLU A 186 -5.52 24.56 3.92
CA GLU A 186 -6.75 25.18 3.41
C GLU A 186 -7.31 24.49 2.16
N MET A 187 -6.46 23.92 1.30
CA MET A 187 -6.90 23.19 0.11
C MET A 187 -7.54 21.86 0.50
N LEU A 188 -7.01 21.20 1.53
CA LEU A 188 -7.58 19.97 2.07
C LEU A 188 -8.99 20.21 2.64
N LYS A 189 -9.22 21.35 3.30
CA LYS A 189 -10.57 21.73 3.77
C LYS A 189 -11.56 21.84 2.62
N VAL A 190 -11.15 22.40 1.48
CA VAL A 190 -12.01 22.53 0.30
C VAL A 190 -12.36 21.16 -0.27
N THR A 191 -11.38 20.27 -0.44
CA THR A 191 -11.66 18.94 -1.02
C THR A 191 -12.48 18.06 -0.08
N LEU A 192 -12.25 18.15 1.23
CA LEU A 192 -12.99 17.38 2.23
C LEU A 192 -14.47 17.74 2.30
N ARG A 193 -14.83 19.02 2.08
CA ARG A 193 -16.24 19.44 1.99
C ARG A 193 -16.97 18.81 0.81
N GLU A 194 -16.25 18.36 -0.20
CA GLU A 194 -16.80 17.61 -1.33
C GLU A 194 -16.69 16.09 -1.14
N GLY A 195 -16.20 15.64 0.03
CA GLY A 195 -16.05 14.22 0.37
C GLY A 195 -14.79 13.55 -0.19
N VAL A 196 -13.80 14.35 -0.63
CA VAL A 196 -12.52 13.88 -1.16
C VAL A 196 -11.37 14.31 -0.23
N GLY A 197 -10.83 13.35 0.52
CA GLY A 197 -9.60 13.55 1.28
C GLY A 197 -8.37 13.28 0.42
N TYR A 198 -7.22 13.83 0.83
CA TYR A 198 -5.95 13.42 0.25
C TYR A 198 -4.83 13.32 1.28
N LEU A 199 -3.84 12.48 0.98
CA LEU A 199 -2.69 12.19 1.84
C LEU A 199 -1.39 12.28 1.04
N HIS A 200 -0.40 12.98 1.59
CA HIS A 200 0.95 13.01 1.04
C HIS A 200 1.98 13.30 2.13
N GLU A 201 3.28 13.07 1.85
CA GLU A 201 4.38 13.16 2.82
C GLU A 201 4.55 14.56 3.43
N GLY A 202 4.07 15.60 2.76
CA GLY A 202 4.12 16.99 3.23
C GLY A 202 2.97 17.43 4.15
N LEU A 203 2.00 16.57 4.46
CA LEU A 203 0.93 16.91 5.41
C LEU A 203 1.44 16.75 6.85
N ASN A 204 0.85 17.52 7.77
CA ASN A 204 1.13 17.34 9.18
C ASN A 204 0.48 16.03 9.70
N SER A 205 0.96 15.51 10.83
CA SER A 205 0.44 14.25 11.39
C SER A 205 -1.04 14.31 11.79
N LEU A 206 -1.50 15.47 12.27
CA LEU A 206 -2.89 15.67 12.70
C LEU A 206 -3.87 15.67 11.51
N ASP A 207 -3.50 16.30 10.40
CA ASP A 207 -4.26 16.30 9.15
C ASP A 207 -4.33 14.86 8.60
N HIS A 208 -3.22 14.11 8.69
CA HIS A 208 -3.19 12.69 8.31
C HIS A 208 -4.13 11.83 9.17
N GLU A 209 -4.13 12.03 10.48
CA GLU A 209 -5.02 11.34 11.43
C GLU A 209 -6.49 11.67 11.16
N ILE A 210 -6.83 12.95 10.98
CA ILE A 210 -8.20 13.39 10.71
C ILE A 210 -8.71 12.80 9.40
N VAL A 211 -7.96 12.88 8.30
CA VAL A 211 -8.37 12.31 7.01
C VAL A 211 -8.54 10.79 7.12
N SER A 212 -7.68 10.14 7.88
CA SER A 212 -7.74 8.70 8.11
C SER A 212 -9.01 8.28 8.85
N GLU A 213 -9.31 8.97 9.96
CA GLU A 213 -10.52 8.74 10.75
C GLU A 213 -11.79 9.00 9.94
N LEU A 214 -11.81 10.10 9.16
CA LEU A 214 -12.93 10.44 8.30
C LEU A 214 -13.24 9.36 7.27
N LEU A 215 -12.22 8.71 6.70
CA LEU A 215 -12.40 7.62 5.74
C LEU A 215 -12.85 6.33 6.44
N GLU A 216 -12.29 6.02 7.62
CA GLU A 216 -12.60 4.81 8.37
C GLU A 216 -14.05 4.81 8.90
N VAL A 217 -14.51 5.96 9.42
CA VAL A 217 -15.89 6.16 9.85
C VAL A 217 -16.86 6.23 8.66
N GLY A 218 -16.36 6.45 7.45
CA GLY A 218 -17.17 6.61 6.23
C GLY A 218 -17.81 7.99 6.10
N SER A 219 -17.27 9.01 6.78
CA SER A 219 -17.69 10.40 6.58
C SER A 219 -17.33 10.90 5.18
N ILE A 220 -16.12 10.56 4.72
CA ILE A 220 -15.68 10.72 3.33
C ILE A 220 -15.59 9.35 2.67
N ARG A 221 -15.81 9.30 1.36
CA ARG A 221 -15.73 8.04 0.59
C ARG A 221 -14.45 7.89 -0.20
N VAL A 222 -13.79 8.98 -0.53
CA VAL A 222 -12.66 8.97 -1.45
C VAL A 222 -11.44 9.56 -0.77
N CYS A 223 -10.33 8.82 -0.82
CA CYS A 223 -9.03 9.32 -0.38
C CYS A 223 -8.01 9.15 -1.50
N VAL A 224 -7.29 10.22 -1.86
CA VAL A 224 -6.19 10.18 -2.83
C VAL A 224 -4.87 10.25 -2.08
N SER A 225 -4.05 9.22 -2.16
CA SER A 225 -2.74 9.16 -1.51
C SER A 225 -1.61 9.21 -2.53
N SER A 226 -0.50 9.84 -2.17
CA SER A 226 0.76 9.70 -2.90
C SER A 226 1.25 8.24 -2.87
N SER A 227 2.37 7.93 -3.53
CA SER A 227 2.95 6.58 -3.56
C SER A 227 3.42 6.02 -2.21
N MET A 228 3.08 6.67 -1.09
CA MET A 228 3.36 6.26 0.28
C MET A 228 2.42 5.14 0.77
N CYS A 229 2.32 4.03 0.03
CA CYS A 229 1.52 2.88 0.46
C CYS A 229 1.96 2.35 1.85
N TRP A 230 3.25 2.43 2.17
CA TRP A 230 3.83 1.92 3.41
C TRP A 230 3.52 2.73 4.68
N GLY A 231 3.16 4.01 4.53
CA GLY A 231 2.85 4.90 5.66
C GLY A 231 1.37 4.99 5.96
N VAL A 232 0.53 4.53 5.04
CA VAL A 232 -0.92 4.59 5.14
C VAL A 232 -1.41 3.32 5.82
N THR A 233 -2.28 3.44 6.82
CA THR A 233 -2.90 2.28 7.49
C THR A 233 -4.35 2.06 7.07
N LEU A 234 -4.78 2.77 6.02
CA LEU A 234 -6.16 2.78 5.56
C LEU A 234 -6.52 1.51 4.81
N SER A 235 -7.76 1.08 4.95
CA SER A 235 -8.33 -0.02 4.17
C SER A 235 -9.59 0.46 3.46
N ALA A 236 -9.72 0.09 2.19
CA ALA A 236 -10.81 0.50 1.32
C ALA A 236 -11.45 -0.72 0.64
N HIS A 237 -12.67 -0.56 0.12
CA HIS A 237 -13.28 -1.58 -0.72
C HIS A 237 -12.67 -1.58 -2.12
N LEU A 238 -12.47 -0.38 -2.67
CA LEU A 238 -11.84 -0.15 -3.95
C LEU A 238 -10.46 0.47 -3.74
N VAL A 239 -9.44 -0.11 -4.35
CA VAL A 239 -8.14 0.54 -4.55
C VAL A 239 -7.95 0.85 -6.02
N VAL A 240 -7.58 2.08 -6.36
CA VAL A 240 -7.15 2.44 -7.71
C VAL A 240 -5.67 2.81 -7.68
N VAL A 241 -4.85 2.11 -8.46
CA VAL A 241 -3.45 2.52 -8.69
C VAL A 241 -3.40 3.27 -10.01
N MET A 242 -3.31 4.59 -9.93
CA MET A 242 -3.35 5.49 -11.07
C MET A 242 -1.94 5.90 -11.48
N GLY A 243 -1.45 5.29 -12.56
CA GLY A 243 -0.07 5.45 -13.00
C GLY A 243 0.86 4.53 -12.23
N THR A 244 1.60 3.68 -12.94
CA THR A 244 2.48 2.66 -12.35
C THR A 244 3.97 3.06 -12.42
N GLN A 245 4.26 4.36 -12.45
CA GLN A 245 5.61 4.90 -12.65
C GLN A 245 5.88 6.03 -11.66
N TYR A 246 7.07 6.04 -11.09
CA TYR A 246 7.56 7.13 -10.25
C TYR A 246 8.75 7.82 -10.90
N TYR A 247 9.08 9.01 -10.42
CA TYR A 247 10.28 9.73 -10.84
C TYR A 247 11.44 9.35 -9.92
N ASP A 248 12.47 8.73 -10.49
CA ASP A 248 13.71 8.41 -9.79
C ASP A 248 14.70 9.58 -9.95
N GLY A 249 14.96 10.28 -8.85
CA GLY A 249 15.90 11.41 -8.83
C GLY A 249 17.36 11.00 -8.99
N GLN A 250 17.72 9.73 -8.77
CA GLN A 250 19.10 9.25 -8.96
C GLN A 250 19.40 9.04 -10.45
N GLU A 251 18.49 8.36 -11.14
CA GLU A 251 18.60 8.07 -12.58
C GLU A 251 18.07 9.22 -13.45
N ASN A 252 17.48 10.26 -12.84
CA ASN A 252 16.77 11.36 -13.51
C ASN A 252 15.73 10.88 -14.53
N ALA A 253 15.16 9.69 -14.29
CA ALA A 253 14.29 8.99 -15.22
C ALA A 253 13.00 8.56 -14.52
N ARG A 254 11.97 8.26 -15.32
CA ARG A 254 10.77 7.62 -14.79
C ARG A 254 10.95 6.11 -14.82
N THR A 255 10.81 5.51 -13.66
CA THR A 255 10.96 4.07 -13.44
C THR A 255 9.61 3.49 -13.04
N ASP A 256 9.33 2.26 -13.47
CA ASP A 256 8.11 1.57 -13.09
C ASP A 256 8.15 1.19 -11.60
N TYR A 257 6.98 1.12 -10.96
CA TYR A 257 6.93 0.66 -9.58
C TYR A 257 7.46 -0.77 -9.44
N PRO A 258 8.21 -1.06 -8.38
CA PRO A 258 8.49 -2.45 -8.05
C PRO A 258 7.18 -3.16 -7.74
N VAL A 259 7.10 -4.44 -8.13
CA VAL A 259 5.89 -5.26 -7.91
C VAL A 259 5.48 -5.30 -6.43
N THR A 260 6.45 -5.21 -5.51
CA THR A 260 6.18 -5.16 -4.06
C THR A 260 5.35 -3.95 -3.65
N ASP A 261 5.59 -2.79 -4.26
CA ASP A 261 4.84 -1.57 -3.94
C ASP A 261 3.43 -1.66 -4.53
N LEU A 262 3.29 -2.22 -5.74
CA LEU A 262 1.97 -2.48 -6.34
C LEU A 262 1.17 -3.47 -5.49
N LEU A 263 1.77 -4.58 -5.06
CA LEU A 263 1.13 -5.55 -4.17
C LEU A 263 0.71 -4.90 -2.85
N HIS A 264 1.57 -4.06 -2.26
CA HIS A 264 1.24 -3.39 -1.02
C HIS A 264 0.07 -2.41 -1.19
N MET A 265 0.05 -1.62 -2.28
CA MET A 265 -1.09 -0.79 -2.66
C MET A 265 -2.38 -1.61 -2.77
N MET A 266 -2.32 -2.77 -3.43
CA MET A 266 -3.45 -3.69 -3.60
C MET A 266 -3.93 -4.29 -2.27
N ASP A 267 -3.05 -4.43 -1.29
CA ASP A 267 -3.39 -4.98 0.02
C ASP A 267 -4.27 -4.04 0.86
N HIS A 268 -4.34 -2.75 0.53
CA HIS A 268 -5.32 -1.84 1.11
C HIS A 268 -6.77 -2.16 0.70
N ALA A 269 -6.98 -2.95 -0.37
CA ALA A 269 -8.30 -3.45 -0.76
C ALA A 269 -8.71 -4.65 0.11
N ASN A 270 -8.69 -4.46 1.44
CA ASN A 270 -8.88 -5.53 2.41
C ASN A 270 -9.62 -5.03 3.66
N ARG A 271 -10.93 -5.26 3.72
CA ARG A 271 -11.77 -4.93 4.88
C ARG A 271 -12.46 -6.19 5.41
N PRO A 272 -11.73 -7.04 6.15
CA PRO A 272 -12.29 -8.30 6.65
C PRO A 272 -13.51 -8.04 7.51
N SER A 273 -14.49 -8.95 7.45
CA SER A 273 -15.78 -8.86 8.17
C SER A 273 -16.73 -7.74 7.72
N VAL A 274 -16.29 -6.82 6.86
CA VAL A 274 -17.12 -5.73 6.32
C VAL A 274 -17.46 -5.98 4.85
N ASP A 275 -16.45 -6.33 4.05
CA ASP A 275 -16.60 -6.52 2.61
C ASP A 275 -16.47 -8.00 2.21
N ASN A 276 -17.39 -8.48 1.37
CA ASN A 276 -17.35 -9.84 0.83
C ASN A 276 -16.24 -10.04 -0.22
N SER A 277 -15.84 -8.97 -0.90
CA SER A 277 -14.72 -8.93 -1.83
C SER A 277 -14.12 -7.52 -1.86
N GLY A 278 -12.84 -7.44 -2.18
CA GLY A 278 -12.13 -6.20 -2.48
C GLY A 278 -11.96 -6.05 -3.99
N LYS A 279 -11.84 -4.81 -4.46
CA LYS A 279 -11.61 -4.50 -5.88
C LYS A 279 -10.36 -3.68 -6.02
N CYS A 280 -9.52 -4.03 -7.00
CA CYS A 280 -8.39 -3.22 -7.41
C CYS A 280 -8.46 -2.90 -8.89
N VAL A 281 -8.26 -1.62 -9.24
CA VAL A 281 -8.13 -1.16 -10.61
C VAL A 281 -6.74 -0.56 -10.79
N ILE A 282 -5.97 -1.12 -11.73
CA ILE A 282 -4.63 -0.63 -12.05
C ILE A 282 -4.70 0.06 -13.40
N LEU A 283 -4.38 1.36 -13.42
CA LEU A 283 -4.28 2.15 -14.63
C LEU A 283 -2.79 2.33 -14.96
N CYS A 284 -2.35 1.68 -16.04
CA CYS A 284 -0.95 1.67 -16.44
C CYS A 284 -0.78 2.17 -17.87
N HIS A 285 0.47 2.40 -18.28
CA HIS A 285 0.78 2.60 -19.68
C HIS A 285 0.46 1.31 -20.46
N ALA A 286 -0.17 1.41 -21.64
CA ALA A 286 -0.65 0.23 -22.38
C ALA A 286 0.45 -0.81 -22.65
N ARG A 287 1.69 -0.36 -22.91
CA ARG A 287 2.86 -1.22 -23.14
C ARG A 287 3.36 -1.98 -21.90
N ARG A 288 2.86 -1.67 -20.71
CA ARG A 288 3.24 -2.25 -19.41
C ARG A 288 2.12 -3.10 -18.80
N LYS A 289 1.10 -3.42 -19.59
CA LYS A 289 -0.08 -4.16 -19.13
C LYS A 289 0.17 -5.66 -18.99
N GLU A 290 0.93 -6.23 -19.92
CA GLU A 290 1.34 -7.64 -19.93
C GLU A 290 2.50 -7.88 -18.95
#